data_AF-A0A1Q5TM87-F1
#
_entry.id   AF-A0A1Q5TM87-F1
#
_cell.length_a   1.000
_cell.length_b   1.000
_cell.length_c   1.000
_cell.angle_alpha   90.00
_cell.angle_beta   90.00
_cell.angle_gamma   90.00
#
_symmetry.space_group_name_H-M   'P 1'
#
loop_
_entity.id
_entity.type
_entity.pdbx_description
1 polymer ?
#
loop_
_entity_poly.entity_id
_entity_poly.type
_entity_poly.pdbx_seq_one_letter_code
_entity_poly.pdbx_strand_id
1 'polypeptide(L)'
;MAIDNSSVAAEADAPEKTIKPAEEFIGDADDFTMEAASDLSSDDSDEEDTTSDEEIFHPHRMTLSTFRRLLSCYPTTVEQVHRRKAMLKLQPKPEKGSKRKPEKKAGSASANLRGAMLLTKTEFNASEQKYIKEETEKFLNLDKWRYEDMPKTMGERRVKEEGKGEVLTKDDLITVMDWKTKHGIPRPTLMGMVKSNQDKNVIKCSSTAMAALSTKDPMLAPNEAFPKPSIDAFGPLRGVGVATASLILSIATATGDPKQQVPFYSDDVYLWLCLKDFPEPEYEEYEEEHTAEQEEQPDADADADADAETKDKKKTPRPPKFKLKRKISKFKCPNGELNVRYNIAEYRKLWDACWELRERLNRAVDLAYSSSSPSTSPSSSARISHNDIEKAAYVLRNIAVSGYLEGQDPEDILRTAAPQKTRVDAAMKAQKARADASGETAAGEKKLAAKKQTKKEKEEKRKIANGGRNVKRRKVE
;
A
#
# COMPACT_ATOMS: atom_id res chain seq x y z
N MET A 1 54.42 -52.91 16.75
CA MET A 1 54.28 -53.45 18.12
C MET A 1 52.86 -53.19 18.56
N ALA A 2 52.12 -54.24 18.92
CA ALA A 2 50.75 -54.13 19.38
C ALA A 2 50.71 -54.05 20.91
N ILE A 3 49.73 -53.34 21.47
CA ILE A 3 49.07 -53.73 22.72
C ILE A 3 47.59 -53.33 22.59
N ASP A 4 46.69 -54.32 22.63
CA ASP A 4 45.25 -54.13 22.83
C ASP A 4 44.97 -53.73 24.29
N ASN A 5 43.80 -53.12 24.55
CA ASN A 5 42.98 -53.66 25.64
C ASN A 5 41.49 -53.37 25.46
N SER A 6 40.69 -54.35 25.84
CA SER A 6 39.23 -54.43 25.69
C SER A 6 38.54 -54.44 27.07
N SER A 7 37.22 -54.66 27.08
CA SER A 7 36.34 -54.91 28.26
C SER A 7 35.91 -53.67 29.09
N VAL A 8 34.70 -53.60 29.65
CA VAL A 8 33.51 -54.49 29.58
C VAL A 8 32.21 -53.70 29.89
N ALA A 9 31.05 -54.26 29.53
CA ALA A 9 29.73 -53.69 29.77
C ALA A 9 29.19 -53.87 31.21
N ALA A 10 28.15 -53.10 31.56
CA ALA A 10 27.19 -53.44 32.63
C ALA A 10 25.80 -52.82 32.32
N GLU A 11 24.74 -53.59 32.57
CA GLU A 11 23.33 -53.24 32.37
C GLU A 11 22.65 -52.72 33.65
N ALA A 12 21.36 -52.38 33.52
CA ALA A 12 20.37 -52.09 34.57
C ALA A 12 20.53 -50.73 35.31
N ASP A 13 19.48 -50.11 35.84
CA ASP A 13 18.13 -50.61 36.11
C ASP A 13 17.06 -49.52 35.95
N ALA A 14 15.80 -49.92 35.74
CA ALA A 14 14.63 -49.04 35.80
C ALA A 14 13.79 -49.36 37.04
N PRO A 15 12.91 -48.44 37.49
CA PRO A 15 11.55 -48.94 37.67
C PRO A 15 10.45 -47.97 37.24
N GLU A 16 9.51 -48.55 36.51
CA GLU A 16 8.19 -48.04 36.18
C GLU A 16 7.22 -48.18 37.38
N LYS A 17 6.28 -47.26 37.58
CA LYS A 17 5.09 -47.49 38.43
C LYS A 17 3.82 -46.89 37.82
N THR A 18 2.74 -47.65 37.97
CA THR A 18 1.53 -47.65 37.13
C THR A 18 0.25 -47.35 37.94
N ILE A 19 -0.76 -46.73 37.29
CA ILE A 19 -2.22 -47.10 37.19
C ILE A 19 -3.02 -47.44 38.50
N LYS A 20 -4.23 -46.89 38.81
CA LYS A 20 -5.07 -45.90 38.07
C LYS A 20 -5.98 -44.92 38.90
N PRO A 21 -7.28 -45.16 39.25
CA PRO A 21 -8.30 -44.17 38.81
C PRO A 21 -9.43 -43.73 39.78
N ALA A 22 -10.22 -42.77 39.27
CA ALA A 22 -11.67 -42.53 39.43
C ALA A 22 -12.21 -41.93 40.74
N GLU A 23 -12.97 -40.83 40.60
CA GLU A 23 -14.42 -40.82 40.89
C GLU A 23 -15.12 -39.63 40.19
N GLU A 24 -16.45 -39.71 40.08
CA GLU A 24 -17.32 -38.78 39.35
C GLU A 24 -17.71 -37.56 40.21
N PHE A 25 -18.03 -36.43 39.57
CA PHE A 25 -19.04 -35.53 40.15
C PHE A 25 -19.90 -34.89 39.06
N ILE A 26 -21.21 -35.05 39.23
CA ILE A 26 -22.29 -34.52 38.39
C ILE A 26 -22.70 -33.16 38.94
N GLY A 27 -23.02 -32.20 38.09
CA GLY A 27 -23.37 -30.84 38.50
C GLY A 27 -24.12 -30.08 37.42
N ASP A 28 -25.41 -30.42 37.32
CA ASP A 28 -26.57 -29.71 36.75
C ASP A 28 -26.35 -28.47 35.87
N ALA A 29 -26.95 -28.53 34.67
CA ALA A 29 -27.16 -27.39 33.78
C ALA A 29 -28.65 -27.06 33.71
N ASP A 30 -29.08 -26.03 34.45
CA ASP A 30 -30.43 -25.49 34.35
C ASP A 30 -30.49 -24.32 33.35
N ASP A 31 -31.30 -24.57 32.31
CA ASP A 31 -32.28 -23.66 31.73
C ASP A 31 -32.09 -22.14 31.89
N PHE A 32 -31.70 -21.47 30.80
CA PHE A 32 -32.31 -20.16 30.50
C PHE A 32 -32.61 -20.03 29.01
N THR A 33 -33.80 -19.51 28.73
CA THR A 33 -34.45 -19.56 27.42
C THR A 33 -34.07 -18.41 26.51
N MET A 34 -34.32 -18.58 25.20
CA MET A 34 -34.23 -17.52 24.20
C MET A 34 -35.17 -16.36 24.54
N GLU A 35 -34.70 -15.12 24.38
CA GLU A 35 -35.58 -14.04 23.92
C GLU A 35 -34.89 -13.18 22.84
N ALA A 36 -35.69 -12.52 22.01
CA ALA A 36 -35.30 -12.15 20.65
C ALA A 36 -34.53 -10.82 20.56
N ALA A 37 -33.61 -10.76 19.60
CA ALA A 37 -33.02 -9.51 19.16
C ALA A 37 -34.02 -8.73 18.30
N SER A 38 -34.56 -7.64 18.86
CA SER A 38 -35.27 -6.61 18.10
C SER A 38 -34.94 -5.23 18.65
N ASP A 39 -33.92 -4.58 18.09
CA ASP A 39 -33.94 -3.13 17.99
C ASP A 39 -33.22 -2.69 16.71
N LEU A 40 -34.00 -2.12 15.79
CA LEU A 40 -33.54 -1.55 14.52
C LEU A 40 -33.66 -0.04 14.64
N SER A 41 -32.59 0.63 15.06
CA SER A 41 -32.44 2.06 14.83
C SER A 41 -31.66 2.28 13.54
N SER A 42 -32.40 2.61 12.48
CA SER A 42 -31.85 3.17 11.24
C SER A 42 -31.33 4.57 11.51
N ASP A 43 -30.02 4.77 11.47
CA ASP A 43 -29.42 6.10 11.33
C ASP A 43 -29.07 6.27 9.84
N ASP A 44 -29.95 6.94 9.12
CA ASP A 44 -29.94 7.09 7.67
C ASP A 44 -29.03 8.28 7.33
N SER A 45 -27.73 8.02 7.16
CA SER A 45 -26.80 9.01 6.63
C SER A 45 -26.54 8.73 5.15
N ASP A 46 -27.21 9.52 4.30
CA ASP A 46 -26.97 9.61 2.86
C ASP A 46 -25.49 9.86 2.57
N GLU A 47 -24.72 8.81 2.27
CA GLU A 47 -23.42 8.95 1.64
C GLU A 47 -23.63 9.36 0.18
N GLU A 48 -23.51 10.65 -0.09
CA GLU A 48 -23.41 11.14 -1.47
C GLU A 48 -22.25 10.45 -2.19
N ASP A 49 -22.57 9.68 -3.25
CA ASP A 49 -21.63 8.99 -4.16
C ASP A 49 -20.82 10.00 -4.98
N THR A 50 -19.96 10.74 -4.28
CA THR A 50 -18.89 11.54 -4.85
C THR A 50 -17.85 10.59 -5.41
N THR A 51 -18.03 10.21 -6.68
CA THR A 51 -17.02 9.49 -7.46
C THR A 51 -15.84 10.42 -7.76
N SER A 52 -15.07 10.76 -6.73
CA SER A 52 -14.03 11.78 -6.77
C SER A 52 -12.66 11.19 -7.08
N ASP A 53 -11.91 11.87 -7.95
CA ASP A 53 -10.52 11.55 -8.33
C ASP A 53 -9.49 11.90 -7.22
N GLU A 54 -9.96 12.17 -6.00
CA GLU A 54 -9.23 12.81 -4.89
C GLU A 54 -8.17 11.92 -4.22
N GLU A 55 -8.17 10.62 -4.50
CA GLU A 55 -7.50 9.61 -3.66
C GLU A 55 -6.48 8.71 -4.41
N ILE A 56 -5.79 9.24 -5.42
CA ILE A 56 -4.85 8.46 -6.25
C ILE A 56 -3.75 7.71 -5.46
N PHE A 57 -3.39 8.19 -4.27
CA PHE A 57 -2.40 7.57 -3.37
C PHE A 57 -3.01 6.88 -2.13
N HIS A 58 -4.34 6.84 -1.99
CA HIS A 58 -4.99 6.18 -0.87
C HIS A 58 -4.75 4.65 -0.95
N PRO A 59 -4.28 3.97 0.13
CA PRO A 59 -3.87 2.56 0.06
C PRO A 59 -4.89 1.58 -0.52
N HIS A 60 -6.20 1.83 -0.34
CA HIS A 60 -7.25 0.94 -0.85
C HIS A 60 -7.57 1.19 -2.34
N ARG A 61 -7.48 2.45 -2.81
CA ARG A 61 -7.88 2.87 -4.17
C ARG A 61 -6.72 2.95 -5.17
N MET A 62 -5.48 3.16 -4.70
CA MET A 62 -4.29 3.25 -5.54
C MET A 62 -4.14 2.04 -6.49
N THR A 63 -3.94 2.31 -7.77
CA THR A 63 -3.82 1.31 -8.83
C THR A 63 -2.42 0.67 -8.89
N LEU A 64 -2.32 -0.50 -9.56
CA LEU A 64 -1.04 -1.18 -9.78
C LEU A 64 -0.07 -0.35 -10.65
N SER A 65 -0.58 0.44 -11.61
CA SER A 65 0.21 1.35 -12.44
C SER A 65 0.78 2.51 -11.62
N THR A 66 -0.04 3.18 -10.81
CA THR A 66 0.40 4.23 -9.87
C THR A 66 1.47 3.69 -8.92
N PHE A 67 1.25 2.50 -8.35
CA PHE A 67 2.23 1.87 -7.46
C PHE A 67 3.56 1.57 -8.17
N ARG A 68 3.53 0.95 -9.36
CA ARG A 68 4.76 0.68 -10.13
C ARG A 68 5.50 1.96 -10.55
N ARG A 69 4.78 3.04 -10.86
CA ARG A 69 5.37 4.36 -11.12
C ARG A 69 6.10 4.89 -9.87
N LEU A 70 5.49 4.81 -8.69
CA LEU A 70 6.16 5.18 -7.43
C LEU A 70 7.45 4.37 -7.20
N LEU A 71 7.43 3.05 -7.44
CA LEU A 71 8.64 2.21 -7.34
C LEU A 71 9.75 2.67 -8.30
N SER A 72 9.40 2.99 -9.54
CA SER A 72 10.37 3.43 -10.56
C SER A 72 11.09 4.72 -10.18
N CYS A 73 10.44 5.58 -9.38
CA CYS A 73 11.03 6.82 -8.87
C CYS A 73 11.95 6.60 -7.65
N TYR A 74 12.00 5.40 -7.04
CA TYR A 74 12.76 5.18 -5.80
C TYR A 74 14.26 5.49 -5.92
N PRO A 75 15.01 5.03 -6.95
CA PRO A 75 16.44 5.30 -7.09
C PRO A 75 16.76 6.80 -7.14
N THR A 76 16.03 7.55 -7.97
CA THR A 76 16.14 9.01 -8.07
C THR A 76 15.78 9.68 -6.73
N THR A 77 14.71 9.22 -6.08
CA THR A 77 14.28 9.79 -4.79
C THR A 77 15.35 9.65 -3.71
N VAL A 78 15.92 8.45 -3.54
CA VAL A 78 16.93 8.21 -2.49
C VAL A 78 18.21 9.00 -2.77
N GLU A 79 18.64 9.11 -4.04
CA GLU A 79 19.74 9.97 -4.43
C GLU A 79 19.46 11.45 -4.09
N GLN A 80 18.34 12.02 -4.54
CA GLN A 80 18.03 13.44 -4.33
C GLN A 80 17.85 13.79 -2.84
N VAL A 81 17.19 12.92 -2.06
CA VAL A 81 17.05 13.12 -0.62
C VAL A 81 18.41 13.11 0.08
N HIS A 82 19.31 12.20 -0.29
CA HIS A 82 20.62 12.10 0.37
C HIS A 82 21.63 13.14 -0.10
N ARG A 83 21.57 13.53 -1.39
CA ARG A 83 22.24 14.71 -1.93
C ARG A 83 21.82 15.97 -1.17
N ARG A 84 20.51 16.18 -0.98
CA ARG A 84 19.98 17.31 -0.19
C ARG A 84 20.40 17.25 1.28
N LYS A 85 20.39 16.06 1.92
CA LYS A 85 20.92 15.88 3.29
C LYS A 85 22.40 16.28 3.38
N ALA A 86 23.23 15.95 2.38
CA ALA A 86 24.64 16.35 2.34
C ALA A 86 24.80 17.88 2.13
N MET A 87 24.04 18.48 1.21
CA MET A 87 24.00 19.93 0.99
C MET A 87 23.57 20.70 2.25
N LEU A 88 22.63 20.15 3.05
CA LEU A 88 22.18 20.73 4.32
C LEU A 88 23.29 20.73 5.40
N LYS A 89 24.21 19.75 5.40
CA LYS A 89 25.38 19.76 6.31
C LYS A 89 26.37 20.89 6.01
N LEU A 90 26.39 21.38 4.76
CA LEU A 90 27.27 22.46 4.28
C LEU A 90 26.64 23.86 4.36
N GLN A 91 25.38 23.98 4.80
CA GLN A 91 24.76 25.29 5.02
C GLN A 91 25.47 26.00 6.19
N PRO A 92 25.64 27.34 6.13
CA PRO A 92 26.19 28.09 7.25
C PRO A 92 25.32 27.88 8.50
N LYS A 93 25.96 27.53 9.62
CA LYS A 93 25.26 27.43 10.90
C LYS A 93 24.79 28.83 11.31
N PRO A 94 23.56 29.00 11.81
CA PRO A 94 23.13 30.28 12.36
C PRO A 94 24.09 30.68 13.48
N GLU A 95 24.60 31.92 13.43
CA GLU A 95 25.49 32.42 14.47
C GLU A 95 24.81 32.36 15.84
N LYS A 96 25.58 31.98 16.85
CA LYS A 96 25.09 31.80 18.22
C LYS A 96 24.96 33.17 18.93
N GLY A 97 24.10 34.02 18.38
CA GLY A 97 23.85 35.38 18.83
C GLY A 97 23.33 35.44 20.27
N SER A 98 23.78 36.46 21.00
CA SER A 98 23.60 36.63 22.45
C SER A 98 22.16 36.54 22.95
N LYS A 99 22.02 36.04 24.19
CA LYS A 99 20.76 36.02 24.98
C LYS A 99 20.04 37.38 24.90
N ARG A 100 18.94 37.46 24.13
CA ARG A 100 17.92 38.52 24.28
C ARG A 100 16.74 37.97 25.09
N LYS A 101 16.15 38.84 25.92
CA LYS A 101 15.02 38.50 26.82
C LYS A 101 13.77 38.08 26.02
N PRO A 102 12.88 37.25 26.61
CA PRO A 102 11.61 36.91 25.97
C PRO A 102 10.60 38.05 26.14
N GLU A 103 10.25 38.72 25.05
CA GLU A 103 9.02 39.52 24.98
C GLU A 103 7.86 38.63 24.52
N LYS A 104 6.67 38.86 25.10
CA LYS A 104 5.45 38.08 24.81
C LYS A 104 4.73 38.66 23.58
N LYS A 105 4.05 37.76 22.84
CA LYS A 105 3.09 38.00 21.73
C LYS A 105 3.68 38.41 20.37
N ALA A 106 4.00 37.40 19.57
CA ALA A 106 3.46 37.23 18.21
C ALA A 106 3.52 35.72 17.85
N GLY A 107 2.68 35.25 16.93
CA GLY A 107 2.54 33.82 16.64
C GLY A 107 3.82 33.19 16.05
N SER A 108 4.46 32.29 16.80
CA SER A 108 5.61 31.50 16.32
C SER A 108 5.17 30.37 15.38
N ALA A 109 4.61 30.73 14.22
CA ALA A 109 4.21 29.82 13.16
C ALA A 109 5.16 29.88 11.95
N SER A 110 6.49 29.88 12.20
CA SER A 110 7.49 29.82 11.12
C SER A 110 8.81 29.19 11.59
N ALA A 111 8.73 28.00 12.18
CA ALA A 111 9.90 27.18 12.46
C ALA A 111 9.59 25.69 12.31
N ASN A 112 10.44 24.97 11.57
CA ASN A 112 10.52 23.50 11.50
C ASN A 112 9.54 22.72 10.60
N LEU A 113 9.33 23.17 9.35
CA LEU A 113 9.00 22.23 8.27
C LEU A 113 10.30 21.59 7.73
N ARG A 114 10.90 20.63 8.44
CA ARG A 114 12.22 20.06 8.05
C ARG A 114 12.23 19.24 6.75
N GLY A 115 11.06 18.97 6.15
CA GLY A 115 10.96 18.50 4.75
C GLY A 115 11.21 19.60 3.69
N ALA A 116 11.17 20.87 4.10
CA ALA A 116 11.43 22.03 3.26
C ALA A 116 12.30 23.07 4.00
N MET A 117 13.41 22.62 4.60
CA MET A 117 14.48 23.57 4.91
C MET A 117 15.04 24.06 3.57
N LEU A 118 14.75 25.32 3.23
CA LEU A 118 15.20 25.95 2.00
C LEU A 118 16.73 26.00 2.02
N LEU A 119 17.36 25.54 0.95
CA LEU A 119 18.81 25.65 0.79
C LEU A 119 19.12 27.13 0.54
N THR A 120 19.74 27.81 1.51
CA THR A 120 20.10 29.23 1.35
C THR A 120 21.35 29.37 0.48
N LYS A 121 22.28 28.43 0.62
CA LYS A 121 23.38 28.21 -0.33
C LYS A 121 22.94 27.18 -1.38
N THR A 122 22.85 27.63 -2.64
CA THR A 122 22.54 26.82 -3.84
C THR A 122 23.79 26.47 -4.66
N GLU A 123 24.78 27.36 -4.67
CA GLU A 123 26.07 27.16 -5.35
C GLU A 123 27.08 26.48 -4.41
N PHE A 124 27.78 25.47 -4.90
CA PHE A 124 28.79 24.71 -4.14
C PHE A 124 30.09 24.68 -4.93
N ASN A 125 31.22 24.90 -4.25
CA ASN A 125 32.53 24.83 -4.92
C ASN A 125 32.89 23.36 -5.26
N ALA A 126 33.99 23.15 -6.00
CA ALA A 126 34.39 21.82 -6.45
C ALA A 126 34.65 20.82 -5.30
N SER A 127 35.19 21.25 -4.14
CA SER A 127 35.43 20.34 -3.00
C SER A 127 34.13 20.01 -2.26
N GLU A 128 33.22 20.96 -2.14
CA GLU A 128 31.87 20.75 -1.59
C GLU A 128 31.04 19.83 -2.48
N GLN A 129 31.09 20.02 -3.80
CA GLN A 129 30.39 19.17 -4.76
C GLN A 129 30.96 17.73 -4.77
N LYS A 130 32.27 17.58 -4.56
CA LYS A 130 32.90 16.26 -4.33
C LYS A 130 32.40 15.62 -3.04
N TYR A 131 32.38 16.35 -1.91
CA TYR A 131 31.84 15.87 -0.64
C TYR A 131 30.37 15.43 -0.75
N ILE A 132 29.53 16.22 -1.41
CA ILE A 132 28.11 15.89 -1.66
C ILE A 132 27.99 14.57 -2.42
N LYS A 133 28.80 14.38 -3.48
CA LYS A 133 28.80 13.13 -4.25
C LYS A 133 29.22 11.94 -3.39
N GLU A 134 30.36 12.03 -2.70
CA GLU A 134 30.90 10.95 -1.87
C GLU A 134 29.95 10.55 -0.73
N GLU A 135 29.30 11.50 -0.04
CA GLU A 135 28.32 11.19 1.01
C GLU A 135 27.04 10.57 0.47
N THR A 136 26.63 10.94 -0.75
CA THR A 136 25.46 10.35 -1.43
C THR A 136 25.78 8.91 -1.84
N GLU A 137 26.92 8.69 -2.49
CA GLU A 137 27.40 7.37 -2.94
C GLU A 137 27.60 6.39 -1.77
N LYS A 138 28.18 6.85 -0.64
CA LYS A 138 28.25 6.06 0.61
C LYS A 138 26.87 5.62 1.09
N PHE A 139 25.83 6.43 0.93
CA PHE A 139 24.48 6.04 1.31
C PHE A 139 23.84 5.08 0.31
N LEU A 140 24.00 5.30 -1.00
CA LEU A 140 23.50 4.38 -2.03
C LEU A 140 24.10 2.97 -1.87
N ASN A 141 25.38 2.88 -1.49
CA ASN A 141 26.02 1.60 -1.15
C ASN A 141 25.42 0.93 0.10
N LEU A 142 25.04 1.70 1.13
CA LEU A 142 24.35 1.17 2.32
C LEU A 142 22.91 0.73 1.99
N ASP A 143 22.24 1.43 1.08
CA ASP A 143 20.87 1.10 0.66
C ASP A 143 20.84 -0.18 -0.17
N LYS A 144 21.76 -0.29 -1.14
CA LYS A 144 22.02 -1.54 -1.87
C LYS A 144 22.36 -2.68 -0.93
N TRP A 145 23.27 -2.46 0.03
CA TRP A 145 23.63 -3.47 1.02
C TRP A 145 22.40 -3.99 1.77
N ARG A 146 21.47 -3.11 2.16
CA ARG A 146 20.25 -3.49 2.88
C ARG A 146 19.28 -4.32 2.00
N TYR A 147 19.04 -3.90 0.76
CA TYR A 147 18.03 -4.54 -0.09
C TYR A 147 18.54 -5.73 -0.92
N GLU A 148 19.85 -5.83 -1.17
CA GLU A 148 20.42 -6.84 -2.06
C GLU A 148 21.46 -7.74 -1.38
N ASP A 149 22.46 -7.17 -0.72
CA ASP A 149 23.65 -7.93 -0.31
C ASP A 149 23.43 -8.65 1.05
N MET A 150 22.83 -7.95 2.02
CA MET A 150 22.56 -8.51 3.34
C MET A 150 21.48 -9.60 3.34
N PRO A 151 20.35 -9.49 2.58
CA PRO A 151 19.38 -10.58 2.46
C PRO A 151 20.02 -11.87 1.93
N LYS A 152 20.82 -11.79 0.85
CA LYS A 152 21.58 -12.94 0.31
C LYS A 152 22.51 -13.52 1.37
N THR A 153 23.26 -12.66 2.06
CA THR A 153 24.18 -13.06 3.14
C THR A 153 23.46 -13.79 4.28
N MET A 154 22.32 -13.27 4.76
CA MET A 154 21.51 -13.95 5.78
C MET A 154 20.94 -15.28 5.28
N GLY A 155 20.45 -15.32 4.03
CA GLY A 155 19.95 -16.53 3.40
C GLY A 155 21.00 -17.63 3.35
N GLU A 156 22.21 -17.31 2.88
CA GLU A 156 23.35 -18.23 2.87
C GLU A 156 23.72 -18.75 4.26
N ARG A 157 23.81 -17.85 5.26
CA ARG A 157 24.15 -18.25 6.64
C ARG A 157 23.08 -19.14 7.29
N ARG A 158 21.79 -18.96 6.96
CA ARG A 158 20.70 -19.85 7.42
C ARG A 158 20.77 -21.24 6.80
N VAL A 159 21.20 -21.36 5.54
CA VAL A 159 21.32 -22.65 4.84
C VAL A 159 22.57 -23.44 5.27
N LYS A 160 23.70 -22.76 5.51
CA LYS A 160 25.00 -23.41 5.77
C LYS A 160 25.10 -24.19 7.10
N GLU A 161 24.18 -23.98 8.05
CA GLU A 161 24.28 -24.54 9.42
C GLU A 161 22.99 -25.19 9.97
N GLU A 162 22.15 -25.82 9.13
CA GLU A 162 20.98 -26.61 9.59
C GLU A 162 20.09 -25.91 10.65
N GLY A 163 19.89 -24.59 10.51
CA GLY A 163 19.10 -23.78 11.46
C GLY A 163 19.83 -23.27 12.72
N LYS A 164 21.12 -23.53 12.88
CA LYS A 164 21.96 -22.99 13.98
C LYS A 164 22.79 -21.74 13.60
N GLY A 165 22.84 -21.43 12.31
CA GLY A 165 23.69 -20.38 11.72
C GLY A 165 23.67 -19.02 12.40
N GLU A 166 24.82 -18.33 12.34
CA GLU A 166 24.98 -16.93 12.74
C GLU A 166 24.21 -15.99 11.80
N VAL A 167 22.90 -15.83 12.02
CA VAL A 167 22.05 -15.02 11.13
C VAL A 167 22.47 -13.56 11.09
N LEU A 168 22.84 -13.00 12.26
CA LEU A 168 23.24 -11.60 12.42
C LEU A 168 24.42 -11.49 13.40
N THR A 169 25.53 -10.92 12.95
CA THR A 169 26.65 -10.53 13.81
C THR A 169 26.43 -9.13 14.39
N LYS A 170 27.26 -8.74 15.34
CA LYS A 170 27.29 -7.38 15.90
C LYS A 170 27.57 -6.32 14.83
N ASP A 171 28.47 -6.58 13.89
CA ASP A 171 28.85 -5.60 12.86
C ASP A 171 27.75 -5.45 11.80
N ASP A 172 27.03 -6.53 11.49
CA ASP A 172 25.80 -6.45 10.71
C ASP A 172 24.75 -5.58 11.43
N LEU A 173 24.54 -5.78 12.74
CA LEU A 173 23.59 -4.98 13.54
C LEU A 173 23.99 -3.49 13.61
N ILE A 174 25.29 -3.18 13.69
CA ILE A 174 25.80 -1.81 13.59
C ILE A 174 25.48 -1.21 12.22
N THR A 175 25.63 -1.98 11.14
CA THR A 175 25.37 -1.54 9.76
C THR A 175 23.86 -1.34 9.51
N VAL A 176 23.00 -2.22 10.03
CA VAL A 176 21.53 -2.04 10.07
C VAL A 176 21.17 -0.71 10.78
N MET A 177 21.83 -0.41 11.90
CA MET A 177 21.58 0.82 12.65
C MET A 177 22.09 2.08 11.94
N ASP A 178 23.21 1.99 11.24
CA ASP A 178 23.76 3.09 10.43
C ASP A 178 22.85 3.41 9.24
N TRP A 179 22.39 2.40 8.49
CA TRP A 179 21.37 2.60 7.45
C TRP A 179 20.10 3.23 8.04
N LYS A 180 19.56 2.66 9.14
CA LYS A 180 18.32 3.14 9.77
C LYS A 180 18.39 4.61 10.19
N THR A 181 19.50 5.01 10.81
CA THR A 181 19.66 6.39 11.32
C THR A 181 20.02 7.40 10.22
N LYS A 182 20.56 6.96 9.08
CA LYS A 182 20.79 7.79 7.89
C LYS A 182 19.54 7.93 7.01
N HIS A 183 18.78 6.84 6.82
CA HIS A 183 17.57 6.81 6.00
C HIS A 183 16.45 7.64 6.67
N GLY A 184 16.13 7.31 7.93
CA GLY A 184 15.09 7.96 8.73
C GLY A 184 15.57 9.14 9.58
N ILE A 185 14.94 9.33 10.75
CA ILE A 185 15.27 10.40 11.70
C ILE A 185 16.55 10.03 12.50
N PRO A 186 17.58 10.89 12.55
CA PRO A 186 18.80 10.61 13.30
C PRO A 186 18.57 10.50 14.82
N ARG A 187 18.96 9.37 15.41
CA ARG A 187 18.86 9.12 16.87
C ARG A 187 20.26 8.84 17.46
N PRO A 188 21.01 9.88 17.90
CA PRO A 188 22.46 9.76 18.16
C PRO A 188 22.83 8.81 19.32
N THR A 189 21.94 8.63 20.30
CA THR A 189 22.14 7.70 21.43
C THR A 189 22.07 6.22 21.01
N LEU A 190 21.32 5.92 19.95
CA LEU A 190 20.94 4.55 19.59
C LEU A 190 22.13 3.73 19.08
N MET A 191 23.04 4.36 18.33
CA MET A 191 24.28 3.76 17.84
C MET A 191 25.22 3.35 19.00
N GLY A 192 25.28 4.16 20.08
CA GLY A 192 26.06 3.82 21.27
C GLY A 192 25.50 2.61 22.02
N MET A 193 24.17 2.49 22.10
CA MET A 193 23.51 1.32 22.69
C MET A 193 23.82 0.05 21.91
N VAL A 194 23.67 0.07 20.58
CA VAL A 194 23.95 -1.08 19.71
C VAL A 194 25.39 -1.57 19.86
N LYS A 195 26.36 -0.65 19.85
CA LYS A 195 27.79 -0.96 20.02
C LYS A 195 28.14 -1.59 21.38
N SER A 196 27.29 -1.42 22.39
CA SER A 196 27.49 -2.03 23.71
C SER A 196 27.05 -3.50 23.82
N ASN A 197 26.33 -4.04 22.83
CA ASN A 197 25.95 -5.46 22.84
C ASN A 197 27.18 -6.37 22.63
N GLN A 198 27.12 -7.57 23.23
CA GLN A 198 28.07 -8.65 22.97
C GLN A 198 27.63 -9.43 21.73
N ASP A 199 28.58 -9.80 20.88
CA ASP A 199 28.33 -10.46 19.60
C ASP A 199 27.56 -11.79 19.76
N LYS A 200 27.99 -12.65 20.70
CA LYS A 200 27.28 -13.88 21.09
C LYS A 200 25.80 -13.66 21.43
N ASN A 201 25.44 -12.52 22.01
CA ASN A 201 24.04 -12.21 22.33
C ASN A 201 23.26 -11.78 21.08
N VAL A 202 23.89 -11.03 20.17
CA VAL A 202 23.29 -10.63 18.88
C VAL A 202 22.96 -11.87 18.05
N ILE A 203 23.94 -12.77 17.90
CA ILE A 203 23.79 -14.07 17.24
C ILE A 203 22.64 -14.85 17.88
N LYS A 204 22.72 -15.14 19.19
CA LYS A 204 21.69 -15.92 19.91
C LYS A 204 20.28 -15.34 19.74
N CYS A 205 20.10 -14.03 19.93
CA CYS A 205 18.80 -13.39 19.78
C CYS A 205 18.28 -13.47 18.34
N SER A 206 19.16 -13.27 17.35
CA SER A 206 18.78 -13.34 15.92
C SER A 206 18.39 -14.75 15.48
N SER A 207 19.14 -15.78 15.86
CA SER A 207 18.81 -17.17 15.53
C SER A 207 17.53 -17.62 16.25
N THR A 208 17.33 -17.21 17.51
CA THR A 208 16.05 -17.43 18.24
C THR A 208 14.87 -16.75 17.53
N ALA A 209 15.05 -15.50 17.07
CA ALA A 209 14.01 -14.77 16.35
C ALA A 209 13.64 -15.44 15.01
N MET A 210 14.62 -15.97 14.28
CA MET A 210 14.39 -16.71 13.03
C MET A 210 13.72 -18.06 13.23
N ALA A 211 14.03 -18.77 14.32
CA ALA A 211 13.39 -20.05 14.65
C ALA A 211 11.91 -19.85 15.08
N ALA A 212 11.56 -18.67 15.58
CA ALA A 212 10.22 -18.32 16.01
C ALA A 212 9.30 -17.75 14.90
N LEU A 213 9.78 -17.71 13.64
CA LEU A 213 8.97 -17.26 12.50
C LEU A 213 7.87 -18.29 12.17
N SER A 214 6.65 -17.79 11.99
CA SER A 214 5.50 -18.62 11.65
C SER A 214 5.53 -19.05 10.17
N THR A 215 5.13 -20.29 9.91
CA THR A 215 4.91 -20.84 8.55
C THR A 215 3.46 -20.69 8.07
N LYS A 216 2.59 -20.09 8.90
CA LYS A 216 1.17 -19.88 8.60
C LYS A 216 0.99 -18.75 7.58
N ASP A 217 0.00 -18.89 6.71
CA ASP A 217 -0.36 -17.85 5.75
C ASP A 217 -0.95 -16.62 6.47
N PRO A 218 -0.35 -15.42 6.34
CA PRO A 218 -0.82 -14.22 7.02
C PRO A 218 -2.23 -13.75 6.61
N MET A 219 -2.76 -14.21 5.48
CA MET A 219 -4.12 -13.90 5.04
C MET A 219 -5.15 -14.94 5.47
N LEU A 220 -4.73 -16.14 5.86
CA LEU A 220 -5.63 -17.20 6.36
C LEU A 220 -5.63 -17.30 7.89
N ALA A 221 -4.49 -17.04 8.54
CA ALA A 221 -4.35 -17.03 9.99
C ALA A 221 -3.57 -15.80 10.48
N PRO A 222 -4.11 -14.57 10.35
CA PRO A 222 -3.37 -13.33 10.67
C PRO A 222 -2.80 -13.29 12.10
N ASN A 223 -3.52 -13.89 13.06
CA ASN A 223 -3.10 -13.93 14.47
C ASN A 223 -1.95 -14.91 14.73
N GLU A 224 -1.92 -16.07 14.06
CA GLU A 224 -0.85 -17.07 14.18
C GLU A 224 0.39 -16.72 13.34
N ALA A 225 0.20 -15.95 12.27
CA ALA A 225 1.27 -15.51 11.39
C ALA A 225 2.01 -14.26 11.90
N PHE A 226 1.37 -13.46 12.77
CA PHE A 226 1.96 -12.23 13.30
C PHE A 226 3.25 -12.53 14.10
N PRO A 227 4.42 -11.98 13.73
CA PRO A 227 5.73 -12.44 14.21
C PRO A 227 6.09 -11.87 15.59
N LYS A 228 5.13 -11.77 16.51
CA LYS A 228 5.36 -11.29 17.87
C LYS A 228 6.47 -12.07 18.60
N PRO A 229 6.51 -13.41 18.60
CA PRO A 229 7.60 -14.16 19.22
C PRO A 229 8.98 -13.80 18.65
N SER A 230 9.09 -13.66 17.32
CA SER A 230 10.33 -13.23 16.65
C SER A 230 10.75 -11.80 17.02
N ILE A 231 9.80 -10.88 17.20
CA ILE A 231 10.08 -9.51 17.67
C ILE A 231 10.56 -9.52 19.13
N ASP A 232 9.87 -10.24 20.01
CA ASP A 232 10.16 -10.30 21.45
C ASP A 232 11.53 -10.94 21.73
N ALA A 233 11.98 -11.88 20.89
CA ALA A 233 13.30 -12.52 20.99
C ALA A 233 14.49 -11.54 20.90
N PHE A 234 14.30 -10.35 20.33
CA PHE A 234 15.31 -9.28 20.31
C PHE A 234 15.34 -8.42 21.59
N GLY A 235 14.37 -8.57 22.50
CA GLY A 235 14.26 -7.78 23.73
C GLY A 235 15.53 -7.66 24.60
N PRO A 236 16.42 -8.68 24.69
CA PRO A 236 17.68 -8.55 25.42
C PRO A 236 18.71 -7.60 24.79
N LEU A 237 18.56 -7.18 23.53
CA LEU A 237 19.54 -6.35 22.83
C LEU A 237 19.30 -4.85 23.04
N ARG A 238 20.32 -4.15 23.54
CA ARG A 238 20.26 -2.70 23.77
C ARG A 238 20.15 -1.95 22.43
N GLY A 239 19.18 -1.06 22.32
CA GLY A 239 18.89 -0.29 21.11
C GLY A 239 18.03 -1.02 20.07
N VAL A 240 17.54 -2.22 20.37
CA VAL A 240 16.67 -3.00 19.47
C VAL A 240 15.25 -3.06 20.02
N GLY A 241 14.42 -2.07 19.66
CA GLY A 241 12.96 -2.10 19.89
C GLY A 241 12.20 -2.70 18.70
N VAL A 242 10.87 -2.72 18.74
CA VAL A 242 9.97 -3.29 17.71
C VAL A 242 10.33 -2.82 16.29
N ALA A 243 10.60 -1.52 16.12
CA ALA A 243 10.98 -0.97 14.81
C ALA A 243 12.40 -1.35 14.35
N THR A 244 13.30 -1.81 15.22
CA THR A 244 14.62 -2.32 14.81
C THR A 244 14.56 -3.83 14.60
N ALA A 245 13.82 -4.55 15.44
CA ALA A 245 13.54 -5.96 15.27
C ALA A 245 12.84 -6.24 13.92
N SER A 246 11.76 -5.52 13.58
CA SER A 246 11.06 -5.67 12.29
C SER A 246 11.95 -5.32 11.08
N LEU A 247 12.89 -4.37 11.21
CA LEU A 247 13.89 -4.11 10.16
C LEU A 247 14.80 -5.32 9.95
N ILE A 248 15.34 -5.91 11.02
CA ILE A 248 16.18 -7.11 10.94
C ILE A 248 15.40 -8.28 10.32
N LEU A 249 14.16 -8.52 10.77
CA LEU A 249 13.29 -9.55 10.21
C LEU A 249 12.99 -9.32 8.72
N SER A 250 12.77 -8.06 8.29
CA SER A 250 12.53 -7.74 6.87
C SER A 250 13.70 -8.10 5.98
N ILE A 251 14.94 -7.87 6.43
CA ILE A 251 16.16 -8.24 5.71
C ILE A 251 16.29 -9.77 5.65
N ALA A 252 16.12 -10.45 6.78
CA ALA A 252 16.27 -11.90 6.90
C ALA A 252 15.22 -12.72 6.14
N THR A 253 14.06 -12.14 5.86
CA THR A 253 12.94 -12.80 5.18
C THR A 253 12.71 -12.31 3.75
N ALA A 254 13.44 -11.28 3.29
CA ALA A 254 13.32 -10.77 1.92
C ALA A 254 13.67 -11.82 0.85
N THR A 255 14.68 -12.66 1.11
CA THR A 255 15.04 -13.82 0.28
C THR A 255 14.48 -15.10 0.91
N GLY A 256 13.31 -15.54 0.46
CA GLY A 256 12.64 -16.73 1.01
C GLY A 256 11.21 -16.87 0.49
N ASP A 257 10.39 -17.59 1.25
CA ASP A 257 8.95 -17.72 0.98
C ASP A 257 8.27 -16.33 1.03
N PRO A 258 7.62 -15.88 -0.06
CA PRO A 258 6.88 -14.62 -0.07
C PRO A 258 5.72 -14.56 0.95
N LYS A 259 5.31 -15.66 1.58
CA LYS A 259 4.35 -15.69 2.69
C LYS A 259 4.98 -15.43 4.06
N GLN A 260 6.30 -15.59 4.19
CA GLN A 260 7.06 -15.37 5.44
C GLN A 260 7.75 -13.99 5.49
N GLN A 261 7.62 -13.17 4.45
CA GLN A 261 8.20 -11.82 4.43
C GLN A 261 7.65 -10.95 5.57
N VAL A 262 8.54 -10.35 6.35
CA VAL A 262 8.16 -9.46 7.46
C VAL A 262 8.28 -8.00 7.01
N PRO A 263 7.19 -7.20 7.04
CA PRO A 263 7.26 -5.78 6.73
C PRO A 263 8.03 -5.01 7.81
N PHE A 264 8.93 -4.13 7.41
CA PHE A 264 9.61 -3.23 8.32
C PHE A 264 8.64 -2.15 8.85
N TYR A 265 8.59 -1.97 10.18
CA TYR A 265 7.93 -0.82 10.79
C TYR A 265 8.75 0.46 10.57
N SER A 266 8.66 1.01 9.36
CA SER A 266 9.19 2.33 9.02
C SER A 266 8.16 3.43 9.32
N ASP A 267 8.66 4.64 9.58
CA ASP A 267 7.85 5.83 9.78
C ASP A 267 6.95 6.10 8.56
N ASP A 268 7.52 5.97 7.35
CA ASP A 268 6.87 6.32 6.08
C ASP A 268 5.73 5.34 5.72
N VAL A 269 5.93 4.04 5.96
CA VAL A 269 4.87 3.02 5.77
C VAL A 269 3.75 3.23 6.79
N TYR A 270 4.07 3.52 8.06
CA TYR A 270 3.05 3.74 9.08
C TYR A 270 2.22 5.02 8.81
N LEU A 271 2.88 6.10 8.40
CA LEU A 271 2.24 7.33 7.95
C LEU A 271 1.22 7.08 6.84
N TRP A 272 1.64 6.38 5.79
CA TRP A 272 0.83 6.16 4.62
C TRP A 272 -0.30 5.16 4.86
N LEU A 273 0.02 3.97 5.40
CA LEU A 273 -0.94 2.87 5.50
C LEU A 273 -1.86 2.98 6.72
N CYS A 274 -1.33 3.38 7.88
CA CYS A 274 -2.06 3.38 9.15
C CYS A 274 -2.64 4.74 9.51
N LEU A 275 -1.93 5.83 9.19
CA LEU A 275 -2.35 7.21 9.50
C LEU A 275 -2.96 7.96 8.30
N LYS A 276 -2.96 7.34 7.12
CA LYS A 276 -3.49 7.90 5.85
C LYS A 276 -2.92 9.30 5.52
N ASP A 277 -1.65 9.57 5.89
CA ASP A 277 -0.93 10.81 5.58
C ASP A 277 -0.16 10.65 4.26
N PHE A 278 -0.82 11.00 3.15
CA PHE A 278 -0.25 11.05 1.81
C PHE A 278 -0.56 12.39 1.13
N PRO A 279 0.19 12.79 0.08
CA PRO A 279 -0.13 13.97 -0.72
C PRO A 279 -1.51 13.85 -1.38
N GLU A 280 -2.30 14.92 -1.41
CA GLU A 280 -3.58 14.97 -2.12
C GLU A 280 -3.49 15.92 -3.32
N PRO A 281 -4.13 15.62 -4.46
CA PRO A 281 -4.22 16.55 -5.58
C PRO A 281 -5.00 17.82 -5.18
N GLU A 282 -4.52 18.97 -5.60
CA GLU A 282 -5.25 20.24 -5.54
C GLU A 282 -5.60 20.66 -6.96
N TYR A 283 -6.91 20.70 -7.25
CA TYR A 283 -7.45 21.36 -8.43
C TYR A 283 -7.69 22.84 -8.07
N GLU A 284 -7.18 23.76 -8.88
CA GLU A 284 -7.60 25.16 -8.83
C GLU A 284 -8.93 25.25 -9.58
N GLU A 285 -10.04 25.51 -8.87
CA GLU A 285 -11.30 25.85 -9.52
C GLU A 285 -11.12 27.12 -10.34
N TYR A 286 -11.53 27.07 -11.61
CA TYR A 286 -11.60 28.25 -12.45
C TYR A 286 -12.95 28.92 -12.19
N GLU A 287 -12.96 30.12 -11.62
CA GLU A 287 -14.14 30.98 -11.77
C GLU A 287 -14.23 31.38 -13.24
N GLU A 288 -15.32 30.96 -13.89
CA GLU A 288 -15.62 31.37 -15.27
C GLU A 288 -15.93 32.87 -15.28
N GLU A 289 -14.97 33.66 -15.74
CA GLU A 289 -15.11 35.09 -15.94
C GLU A 289 -16.14 35.34 -17.06
N HIS A 290 -17.42 35.49 -16.68
CA HIS A 290 -18.53 35.80 -17.58
C HIS A 290 -18.24 37.11 -18.35
N THR A 291 -17.65 36.99 -19.54
CA THR A 291 -17.60 38.08 -20.51
C THR A 291 -18.99 38.24 -21.13
N ALA A 292 -19.72 39.27 -20.69
CA ALA A 292 -20.99 39.64 -21.28
C ALA A 292 -20.78 40.04 -22.75
N GLU A 293 -21.50 39.36 -23.65
CA GLU A 293 -21.55 39.71 -25.07
C GLU A 293 -22.25 41.07 -25.22
N GLN A 294 -21.51 42.09 -25.65
CA GLN A 294 -22.10 43.31 -26.19
C GLN A 294 -22.22 43.13 -27.71
N GLU A 295 -23.46 42.98 -28.17
CA GLU A 295 -23.79 43.08 -29.59
C GLU A 295 -23.62 44.54 -30.05
N GLU A 296 -22.67 44.82 -30.94
CA GLU A 296 -22.74 45.97 -31.84
C GLU A 296 -22.68 45.48 -33.29
N GLN A 297 -23.64 45.94 -34.09
CA GLN A 297 -23.72 45.65 -35.53
C GLN A 297 -22.66 46.45 -36.31
N PRO A 298 -22.19 45.94 -37.45
CA PRO A 298 -21.29 46.69 -38.32
C PRO A 298 -22.08 47.61 -39.26
N ASP A 299 -21.91 48.92 -39.10
CA ASP A 299 -22.21 49.89 -40.15
C ASP A 299 -20.97 50.13 -41.04
N ALA A 300 -21.22 50.46 -42.30
CA ALA A 300 -20.23 50.39 -43.38
C ALA A 300 -19.47 51.70 -43.66
N ASP A 301 -18.35 51.54 -44.38
CA ASP A 301 -17.67 52.51 -45.25
C ASP A 301 -17.04 53.79 -44.62
N ALA A 302 -15.71 53.79 -44.51
CA ALA A 302 -14.83 54.83 -45.12
C ALA A 302 -13.32 54.52 -44.95
N ASP A 303 -12.53 54.89 -45.94
CA ASP A 303 -11.07 54.64 -46.03
C ASP A 303 -10.20 55.47 -45.06
N ALA A 304 -9.09 54.89 -44.58
CA ALA A 304 -7.76 55.54 -44.53
C ALA A 304 -6.65 54.56 -44.08
N ASP A 305 -5.49 54.63 -44.73
CA ASP A 305 -4.27 53.88 -44.37
C ASP A 305 -3.75 54.17 -42.96
N ALA A 306 -3.41 53.11 -42.21
CA ALA A 306 -2.39 53.16 -41.15
C ALA A 306 -1.80 51.76 -40.88
N ASP A 307 -0.48 51.62 -41.05
CA ASP A 307 0.29 50.43 -40.67
C ASP A 307 0.12 50.10 -39.17
N ALA A 308 -0.37 48.89 -38.86
CA ALA A 308 -0.29 48.32 -37.52
C ALA A 308 -0.25 46.78 -37.57
N GLU A 309 0.90 46.19 -37.21
CA GLU A 309 1.02 44.74 -36.99
C GLU A 309 0.00 44.25 -35.94
N THR A 310 -1.08 43.62 -36.38
CA THR A 310 -1.96 42.85 -35.50
C THR A 310 -1.22 41.62 -35.00
N LYS A 311 -0.55 41.78 -33.85
CA LYS A 311 0.00 40.66 -33.08
C LYS A 311 -1.14 39.75 -32.62
N ASP A 312 -1.38 38.73 -33.42
CA ASP A 312 -2.26 37.60 -33.14
C ASP A 312 -1.79 36.84 -31.89
N LYS A 313 -2.15 37.39 -30.73
CA LYS A 313 -1.91 36.78 -29.42
C LYS A 313 -2.91 35.66 -29.23
N LYS A 314 -2.70 34.57 -29.96
CA LYS A 314 -3.28 33.25 -29.71
C LYS A 314 -2.92 32.83 -28.28
N LYS A 315 -3.78 33.20 -27.34
CA LYS A 315 -3.61 33.02 -25.89
C LYS A 315 -3.79 31.53 -25.59
N THR A 316 -2.71 30.77 -25.80
CA THR A 316 -2.67 29.33 -25.54
C THR A 316 -3.20 29.07 -24.13
N PRO A 317 -4.16 28.13 -23.96
CA PRO A 317 -4.59 27.71 -22.63
C PRO A 317 -3.34 27.25 -21.87
N ARG A 318 -3.05 27.90 -20.73
CA ARG A 318 -1.96 27.42 -19.87
C ARG A 318 -2.40 26.05 -19.32
N PRO A 319 -1.59 25.00 -19.43
CA PRO A 319 -1.97 23.69 -18.91
C PRO A 319 -2.24 23.80 -17.40
N PRO A 320 -3.22 23.05 -16.86
CA PRO A 320 -3.57 23.09 -15.45
C PRO A 320 -2.35 22.73 -14.60
N LYS A 321 -2.08 23.57 -13.60
CA LYS A 321 -0.94 23.36 -12.69
C LYS A 321 -1.34 22.37 -11.60
N PHE A 322 -1.08 21.09 -11.83
CA PHE A 322 -1.26 20.07 -10.81
C PHE A 322 -0.39 20.38 -9.58
N LYS A 323 -1.03 20.83 -8.50
CA LYS A 323 -0.42 21.04 -7.19
C LYS A 323 -0.82 19.87 -6.29
N LEU A 324 0.01 19.58 -5.29
CA LEU A 324 -0.39 18.65 -4.23
C LEU A 324 -0.38 19.37 -2.90
N LYS A 325 -1.54 19.42 -2.26
CA LYS A 325 -1.67 19.90 -0.89
C LYS A 325 -1.16 18.80 0.06
N ARG A 326 -0.47 19.25 1.11
CA ARG A 326 -0.14 18.42 2.27
C ARG A 326 -0.83 18.99 3.49
N LYS A 327 -1.92 18.33 3.89
CA LYS A 327 -2.57 18.59 5.18
C LYS A 327 -1.52 18.46 6.29
N ILE A 328 -1.48 19.40 7.23
CA ILE A 328 -0.58 19.32 8.39
C ILE A 328 -1.10 18.18 9.27
N SER A 329 -0.51 17.00 9.11
CA SER A 329 -0.88 15.79 9.83
C SER A 329 -0.93 16.02 11.34
N LYS A 330 -2.09 15.75 11.92
CA LYS A 330 -2.38 15.79 13.37
C LYS A 330 -1.46 14.86 14.19
N PHE A 331 -0.71 13.98 13.51
CA PHE A 331 0.20 12.99 14.09
C PHE A 331 1.67 13.44 14.09
N LYS A 332 1.97 14.70 13.73
CA LYS A 332 3.33 15.28 13.80
C LYS A 332 3.44 16.17 15.03
N CYS A 333 4.40 15.86 15.90
CA CYS A 333 4.76 16.71 17.04
C CYS A 333 5.34 18.05 16.55
N PRO A 334 5.33 19.13 17.38
CA PRO A 334 5.89 20.43 17.00
C PRO A 334 7.41 20.42 16.66
N ASN A 335 8.12 19.35 17.03
CA ASN A 335 9.52 19.12 16.68
C ASN A 335 9.71 18.48 15.27
N GLY A 336 8.61 18.10 14.60
CA GLY A 336 8.60 17.43 13.30
C GLY A 336 8.70 15.89 13.37
N GLU A 337 8.80 15.30 14.56
CA GLU A 337 8.76 13.86 14.76
C GLU A 337 7.31 13.33 14.70
N LEU A 338 7.16 12.07 14.33
CA LEU A 338 5.90 11.34 14.45
C LEU A 338 5.54 11.12 15.91
N ASN A 339 4.27 11.35 16.26
CA ASN A 339 3.68 10.92 17.53
C ASN A 339 3.27 9.44 17.46
N VAL A 340 4.25 8.56 17.32
CA VAL A 340 4.08 7.10 17.34
C VAL A 340 4.90 6.51 18.48
N ARG A 341 4.37 5.48 19.14
CA ARG A 341 4.98 4.89 20.34
C ARG A 341 5.98 3.77 20.00
N TYR A 342 6.03 3.32 18.75
CA TYR A 342 6.78 2.16 18.25
C TYR A 342 6.50 0.88 19.04
N ASN A 343 5.24 0.67 19.44
CA ASN A 343 4.82 -0.49 20.22
C ASN A 343 4.29 -1.64 19.35
N ILE A 344 4.06 -2.81 19.96
CA ILE A 344 3.64 -4.03 19.25
C ILE A 344 2.21 -3.92 18.66
N ALA A 345 1.33 -3.11 19.25
CA ALA A 345 -0.05 -2.92 18.77
C ALA A 345 -0.10 -1.98 17.54
N GLU A 346 0.74 -0.94 17.51
CA GLU A 346 0.93 -0.12 16.30
C GLU A 346 1.59 -0.96 15.19
N TYR A 347 2.57 -1.80 15.54
CA TYR A 347 3.18 -2.72 14.59
C TYR A 347 2.18 -3.73 14.02
N ARG A 348 1.23 -4.22 14.83
CA ARG A 348 0.14 -5.09 14.36
C ARG A 348 -0.72 -4.40 13.29
N LYS A 349 -1.09 -3.13 13.51
CA LYS A 349 -1.83 -2.33 12.49
C LYS A 349 -1.04 -2.20 11.19
N LEU A 350 0.28 -1.99 11.26
CA LEU A 350 1.15 -1.91 10.08
C LEU A 350 1.27 -3.26 9.38
N TRP A 351 1.41 -4.35 10.14
CA TRP A 351 1.44 -5.71 9.62
C TRP A 351 0.18 -6.01 8.80
N ASP A 352 -1.00 -5.83 9.40
CA ASP A 352 -2.29 -6.11 8.75
C ASP A 352 -2.45 -5.27 7.46
N ALA A 353 -2.20 -3.95 7.53
CA ALA A 353 -2.35 -3.05 6.38
C ALA A 353 -1.30 -3.30 5.26
N CYS A 354 -0.08 -3.71 5.61
CA CYS A 354 0.93 -4.13 4.64
C CYS A 354 0.50 -5.39 3.88
N TRP A 355 -0.06 -6.37 4.58
CA TRP A 355 -0.53 -7.62 3.97
C TRP A 355 -1.76 -7.41 3.09
N GLU A 356 -2.73 -6.62 3.55
CA GLU A 356 -3.92 -6.25 2.76
C GLU A 356 -3.55 -5.55 1.45
N LEU A 357 -2.69 -4.52 1.51
CA LEU A 357 -2.21 -3.81 0.32
C LEU A 357 -1.45 -4.75 -0.63
N ARG A 358 -0.56 -5.58 -0.07
CA ARG A 358 0.24 -6.52 -0.86
C ARG A 358 -0.64 -7.53 -1.59
N GLU A 359 -1.61 -8.10 -0.92
CA GLU A 359 -2.51 -9.09 -1.49
C GLU A 359 -3.42 -8.45 -2.55
N ARG A 360 -3.98 -7.25 -2.29
CA ARG A 360 -4.76 -6.48 -3.28
C ARG A 360 -3.97 -6.20 -4.55
N LEU A 361 -2.74 -5.70 -4.43
CA LEU A 361 -1.89 -5.41 -5.58
C LEU A 361 -1.47 -6.68 -6.33
N ASN A 362 -1.19 -7.77 -5.63
CA ASN A 362 -0.85 -9.04 -6.26
C ASN A 362 -2.03 -9.69 -6.98
N ARG A 363 -3.26 -9.60 -6.44
CA ARG A 363 -4.47 -9.98 -7.18
C ARG A 363 -4.64 -9.16 -8.46
N ALA A 364 -4.30 -7.87 -8.46
CA ALA A 364 -4.29 -7.05 -9.67
C ALA A 364 -3.19 -7.46 -10.67
N VAL A 365 -2.03 -7.94 -10.20
CA VAL A 365 -0.99 -8.55 -11.06
C VAL A 365 -1.55 -9.82 -11.72
N ASP A 366 -2.14 -10.71 -10.94
CA ASP A 366 -2.66 -12.00 -11.42
C ASP A 366 -3.79 -11.79 -12.47
N LEU A 367 -4.68 -10.82 -12.26
CA LEU A 367 -5.68 -10.41 -13.25
C LEU A 367 -5.07 -9.84 -14.55
N ALA A 368 -4.06 -8.97 -14.44
CA ALA A 368 -3.39 -8.39 -15.62
C ALA A 368 -2.69 -9.46 -16.48
N TYR A 369 -2.02 -10.44 -15.84
CA TYR A 369 -1.43 -11.59 -16.53
C TYR A 369 -2.50 -12.49 -17.16
N SER A 370 -3.58 -12.80 -16.43
CA SER A 370 -4.69 -13.62 -16.95
C SER A 370 -5.33 -13.02 -18.21
N SER A 371 -5.36 -11.69 -18.33
CA SER A 371 -5.87 -10.97 -19.50
C SER A 371 -4.91 -10.90 -20.70
N SER A 372 -3.62 -11.18 -20.50
CA SER A 372 -2.56 -10.97 -21.51
C SER A 372 -1.82 -12.25 -21.94
N SER A 373 -1.70 -13.25 -21.07
CA SER A 373 -1.13 -14.56 -21.40
C SER A 373 -1.70 -15.66 -20.47
N PRO A 374 -2.78 -16.35 -20.87
CA PRO A 374 -3.48 -17.31 -20.00
C PRO A 374 -2.68 -18.57 -19.60
N SER A 375 -1.52 -18.81 -20.21
CA SER A 375 -0.75 -20.06 -20.08
C SER A 375 0.55 -19.92 -19.27
N THR A 376 0.81 -18.79 -18.61
CA THR A 376 2.08 -18.55 -17.90
C THR A 376 1.87 -17.81 -16.60
N SER A 377 2.27 -18.42 -15.48
CA SER A 377 2.28 -17.78 -14.16
C SER A 377 3.19 -16.54 -14.15
N PRO A 378 2.82 -15.45 -13.44
CA PRO A 378 3.67 -14.27 -13.36
C PRO A 378 5.03 -14.59 -12.73
N SER A 379 6.08 -13.99 -13.28
CA SER A 379 7.44 -14.05 -12.70
C SER A 379 7.43 -13.58 -11.24
N SER A 380 8.31 -14.15 -10.41
CA SER A 380 8.53 -13.69 -9.03
C SER A 380 8.88 -12.19 -8.97
N SER A 381 9.59 -11.68 -9.99
CA SER A 381 9.92 -10.25 -10.15
C SER A 381 8.73 -9.34 -10.49
N ALA A 382 7.58 -9.90 -10.91
CA ALA A 382 6.38 -9.14 -11.24
C ALA A 382 5.42 -8.98 -10.04
N ARG A 383 5.57 -9.83 -9.01
CA ARG A 383 4.80 -9.77 -7.76
C ARG A 383 5.35 -8.70 -6.83
N ILE A 384 4.46 -8.07 -6.08
CA ILE A 384 4.80 -7.02 -5.10
C ILE A 384 5.26 -7.65 -3.79
N SER A 385 6.42 -7.21 -3.29
CA SER A 385 6.99 -7.56 -1.98
C SER A 385 6.70 -6.48 -0.92
N HIS A 386 7.00 -6.77 0.35
CA HIS A 386 6.93 -5.73 1.40
C HIS A 386 8.04 -4.67 1.27
N ASN A 387 9.19 -5.02 0.67
CA ASN A 387 10.24 -4.05 0.36
C ASN A 387 9.77 -3.03 -0.69
N ASP A 388 8.94 -3.45 -1.65
CA ASP A 388 8.35 -2.54 -2.64
C ASP A 388 7.38 -1.57 -1.98
N ILE A 389 6.52 -2.06 -1.08
CA ILE A 389 5.58 -1.20 -0.32
C ILE A 389 6.34 -0.13 0.47
N GLU A 390 7.47 -0.48 1.08
CA GLU A 390 8.32 0.49 1.77
C GLU A 390 8.94 1.52 0.81
N LYS A 391 9.50 1.07 -0.32
CA LYS A 391 10.08 1.96 -1.34
C LYS A 391 9.04 2.96 -1.87
N ALA A 392 7.83 2.49 -2.17
CA ALA A 392 6.72 3.34 -2.58
C ALA A 392 6.32 4.35 -1.48
N ALA A 393 6.26 3.93 -0.21
CA ALA A 393 5.98 4.81 0.92
C ALA A 393 7.04 5.93 1.05
N TYR A 394 8.32 5.58 0.89
CA TYR A 394 9.41 6.55 0.92
C TYR A 394 9.35 7.55 -0.26
N VAL A 395 8.96 7.10 -1.46
CA VAL A 395 8.69 7.98 -2.60
C VAL A 395 7.52 8.92 -2.30
N LEU A 396 6.40 8.42 -1.76
CA LEU A 396 5.25 9.24 -1.36
C LEU A 396 5.64 10.30 -0.31
N ARG A 397 6.49 9.94 0.66
CA ARG A 397 7.04 10.90 1.63
C ARG A 397 7.85 12.00 0.96
N ASN A 398 8.60 11.67 -0.09
CA ASN A 398 9.55 12.57 -0.75
C ASN A 398 9.10 12.98 -2.17
N ILE A 399 7.79 12.94 -2.45
CA ILE A 399 7.22 13.08 -3.81
C ILE A 399 7.71 14.34 -4.55
N ALA A 400 7.93 15.44 -3.84
CA ALA A 400 8.38 16.73 -4.36
C ALA A 400 9.84 16.75 -4.86
N VAL A 401 10.63 15.69 -4.63
CA VAL A 401 12.02 15.53 -5.14
C VAL A 401 12.23 14.18 -5.83
N SER A 402 11.15 13.45 -6.11
CA SER A 402 11.19 12.08 -6.64
C SER A 402 11.24 11.99 -8.17
N GLY A 403 11.00 13.11 -8.87
CA GLY A 403 10.72 13.13 -10.30
C GLY A 403 9.33 12.58 -10.68
N TYR A 404 8.50 12.11 -9.73
CA TYR A 404 7.21 11.48 -10.03
C TYR A 404 6.26 12.38 -10.84
N LEU A 405 6.29 13.69 -10.61
CA LEU A 405 5.46 14.70 -11.28
C LEU A 405 6.11 15.30 -12.53
N GLU A 406 7.41 15.05 -12.74
CA GLU A 406 8.15 15.56 -13.88
C GLU A 406 7.76 14.74 -15.13
N GLY A 407 7.32 15.42 -16.19
CA GLY A 407 6.84 14.76 -17.41
C GLY A 407 5.39 14.27 -17.38
N GLN A 408 4.54 14.76 -16.47
CA GLN A 408 3.09 14.58 -16.60
C GLN A 408 2.51 15.53 -17.66
N ASP A 409 2.04 14.97 -18.77
CA ASP A 409 0.93 15.57 -19.51
C ASP A 409 -0.33 15.46 -18.61
N PRO A 410 -1.10 16.55 -18.39
CA PRO A 410 -2.33 16.50 -17.61
C PRO A 410 -3.31 15.39 -18.04
N GLU A 411 -3.36 15.05 -19.34
CA GLU A 411 -4.21 13.94 -19.81
C GLU A 411 -3.81 12.59 -19.21
N ASP A 412 -2.53 12.27 -19.06
CA ASP A 412 -2.11 10.94 -18.58
C ASP A 412 -2.37 10.73 -17.08
N ILE A 413 -2.45 11.83 -16.30
CA ILE A 413 -2.94 11.77 -14.90
C ILE A 413 -4.42 11.41 -14.91
N LEU A 414 -5.23 12.15 -15.67
CA LEU A 414 -6.66 11.93 -15.79
C LEU A 414 -6.95 10.54 -16.37
N ARG A 415 -6.15 10.04 -17.32
CA ARG A 415 -6.30 8.71 -17.93
C ARG A 415 -5.92 7.56 -17.00
N THR A 416 -5.08 7.80 -15.99
CA THR A 416 -4.74 6.81 -14.95
C THR A 416 -5.61 6.90 -13.70
N ALA A 417 -6.32 8.02 -13.51
CA ALA A 417 -7.39 8.19 -12.52
C ALA A 417 -8.78 7.78 -13.04
N ALA A 418 -9.03 7.93 -14.35
CA ALA A 418 -10.35 7.83 -14.96
C ALA A 418 -11.10 6.52 -14.61
N PRO A 419 -12.39 6.62 -14.27
CA PRO A 419 -13.16 5.47 -13.80
C PRO A 419 -13.45 4.47 -14.92
N GLN A 420 -13.48 3.18 -14.58
CA GLN A 420 -14.01 2.13 -15.45
C GLN A 420 -15.50 2.31 -15.80
N LYS A 421 -16.18 3.27 -15.15
CA LYS A 421 -17.58 3.69 -15.37
C LYS A 421 -17.86 3.96 -16.85
N THR A 422 -16.99 4.63 -17.60
CA THR A 422 -17.19 4.85 -19.05
C THR A 422 -17.25 3.56 -19.88
N ARG A 423 -16.53 2.51 -19.46
CA ARG A 423 -16.51 1.21 -20.15
C ARG A 423 -17.68 0.32 -19.73
N VAL A 424 -18.13 0.42 -18.49
CA VAL A 424 -19.34 -0.25 -17.98
C VAL A 424 -20.60 0.43 -18.52
N ASP A 425 -20.66 1.75 -18.58
CA ASP A 425 -21.78 2.52 -19.13
C ASP A 425 -21.86 2.37 -20.65
N ALA A 426 -20.72 2.34 -21.36
CA ALA A 426 -20.72 1.99 -22.79
C ALA A 426 -21.18 0.54 -23.01
N ALA A 427 -20.81 -0.41 -22.14
CA ALA A 427 -21.27 -1.79 -22.21
C ALA A 427 -22.76 -1.94 -21.86
N MET A 428 -23.26 -1.24 -20.85
CA MET A 428 -24.69 -1.19 -20.48
C MET A 428 -25.51 -0.49 -21.54
N LYS A 429 -25.03 0.62 -22.13
CA LYS A 429 -25.72 1.34 -23.22
C LYS A 429 -25.73 0.51 -24.50
N ALA A 430 -24.67 -0.26 -24.77
CA ALA A 430 -24.63 -1.24 -25.86
C ALA A 430 -25.50 -2.48 -25.59
N GLN A 431 -25.59 -2.98 -24.35
CA GLN A 431 -26.50 -4.06 -23.97
C GLN A 431 -27.96 -3.59 -24.01
N LYS A 432 -28.26 -2.38 -23.57
CA LYS A 432 -29.59 -1.77 -23.63
C LYS A 432 -30.02 -1.53 -25.08
N ALA A 433 -29.16 -0.96 -25.91
CA ALA A 433 -29.42 -0.84 -27.36
C ALA A 433 -29.64 -2.20 -28.05
N ARG A 434 -28.94 -3.27 -27.62
CA ARG A 434 -29.20 -4.64 -28.10
C ARG A 434 -30.49 -5.24 -27.56
N ALA A 435 -30.85 -4.94 -26.30
CA ALA A 435 -32.10 -5.38 -25.69
C ALA A 435 -33.31 -4.70 -26.35
N ASP A 436 -33.25 -3.40 -26.57
CA ASP A 436 -34.31 -2.61 -27.22
C ASP A 436 -34.51 -3.05 -28.68
N ALA A 437 -33.43 -3.30 -29.44
CA ALA A 437 -33.50 -3.89 -30.78
C ALA A 437 -34.04 -5.34 -30.80
N SER A 438 -33.96 -6.09 -29.69
CA SER A 438 -34.57 -7.42 -29.53
C SER A 438 -36.00 -7.37 -28.98
N GLY A 439 -36.43 -6.24 -28.41
CA GLY A 439 -37.76 -6.04 -27.85
C GLY A 439 -38.84 -5.89 -28.93
N GLU A 440 -38.52 -5.19 -30.03
CA GLU A 440 -39.46 -5.00 -31.15
C GLU A 440 -39.83 -6.31 -31.84
N THR A 441 -38.90 -7.27 -31.97
CA THR A 441 -39.18 -8.58 -32.59
C THR A 441 -40.00 -9.48 -31.65
N ALA A 442 -39.67 -9.53 -30.36
CA ALA A 442 -40.37 -10.35 -29.37
C ALA A 442 -41.84 -9.92 -29.14
N ALA A 443 -42.14 -8.62 -29.25
CA ALA A 443 -43.50 -8.10 -29.14
C ALA A 443 -44.40 -8.52 -30.33
N GLY A 444 -43.83 -8.61 -31.54
CA GLY A 444 -44.51 -9.09 -32.74
C GLY A 444 -44.88 -10.58 -32.66
N GLU A 445 -43.92 -11.42 -32.27
CA GLU A 445 -44.12 -12.88 -32.19
C GLU A 445 -45.14 -13.29 -31.13
N LYS A 446 -45.10 -12.68 -29.93
CA LYS A 446 -46.09 -12.96 -28.86
C LYS A 446 -47.52 -12.61 -29.29
N LYS A 447 -47.74 -11.52 -30.02
CA LYS A 447 -49.06 -11.17 -30.59
C LYS A 447 -49.52 -12.19 -31.64
N LEU A 448 -48.61 -12.74 -32.46
CA LEU A 448 -48.95 -13.73 -33.47
C LEU A 448 -49.26 -15.11 -32.85
N ALA A 449 -48.55 -15.50 -31.79
CA ALA A 449 -48.79 -16.72 -31.03
C ALA A 449 -50.16 -16.72 -30.32
N ALA A 450 -50.49 -15.64 -29.60
CA ALA A 450 -51.78 -15.49 -28.91
C ALA A 450 -52.98 -15.54 -29.90
N LYS A 451 -52.81 -14.99 -31.10
CA LYS A 451 -53.83 -15.01 -32.17
C LYS A 451 -53.97 -16.40 -32.82
N LYS A 452 -52.93 -17.25 -32.80
CA LYS A 452 -53.00 -18.67 -33.20
C LYS A 452 -53.65 -19.55 -32.13
N GLN A 453 -53.33 -19.37 -30.85
CA GLN A 453 -53.97 -20.11 -29.75
C GLN A 453 -55.48 -19.85 -29.69
N THR A 454 -55.90 -18.59 -29.67
CA THR A 454 -57.34 -18.22 -29.67
C THR A 454 -58.09 -18.72 -30.90
N LYS A 455 -57.44 -18.82 -32.07
CA LYS A 455 -58.04 -19.44 -33.26
C LYS A 455 -58.19 -20.97 -33.10
N LYS A 456 -57.17 -21.65 -32.58
CA LYS A 456 -57.18 -23.12 -32.35
C LYS A 456 -58.24 -23.50 -31.32
N GLU A 457 -58.33 -22.77 -30.22
CA GLU A 457 -59.33 -23.00 -29.15
C GLU A 457 -60.77 -22.76 -29.64
N LYS A 458 -60.98 -21.76 -30.51
CA LYS A 458 -62.29 -21.48 -31.13
C LYS A 458 -62.67 -22.50 -32.20
N GLU A 459 -61.70 -23.16 -32.83
CA GLU A 459 -61.92 -24.28 -33.75
C GLU A 459 -62.22 -25.59 -32.99
N GLU A 460 -61.54 -25.83 -31.87
CA GLU A 460 -61.76 -26.98 -30.99
C GLU A 460 -63.14 -26.93 -30.32
N LYS A 461 -63.54 -25.75 -29.80
CA LYS A 461 -64.91 -25.51 -29.31
C LYS A 461 -65.98 -25.71 -30.41
N ARG A 462 -65.66 -25.44 -31.68
CA ARG A 462 -66.55 -25.76 -32.83
C ARG A 462 -66.62 -27.27 -33.14
N LYS A 463 -65.51 -28.01 -33.01
CA LYS A 463 -65.49 -29.48 -33.20
C LYS A 463 -66.29 -30.20 -32.11
N ILE A 464 -66.17 -29.76 -30.85
CA ILE A 464 -66.96 -30.29 -29.73
C ILE A 464 -68.46 -30.01 -29.94
N ALA A 465 -68.83 -28.81 -30.38
CA ALA A 465 -70.23 -28.46 -30.66
C ALA A 465 -70.86 -29.29 -31.80
N ASN A 466 -70.09 -29.68 -32.83
CA ASN A 466 -70.58 -30.53 -33.92
C ASN A 466 -70.55 -32.04 -33.61
N GLY A 467 -69.68 -32.50 -32.70
CA GLY A 467 -69.62 -33.91 -32.31
C GLY A 467 -70.87 -34.41 -31.56
N GLY A 468 -71.58 -33.51 -30.87
CA GLY A 468 -72.74 -33.85 -30.03
C GLY A 468 -74.03 -34.26 -30.78
N ARG A 469 -74.08 -34.20 -32.12
CA ARG A 469 -75.32 -34.46 -32.88
C ARG A 469 -75.52 -35.89 -33.40
N ASN A 470 -74.53 -36.80 -33.28
CA ASN A 470 -74.56 -38.09 -33.99
C ASN A 470 -74.68 -39.35 -33.10
N VAL A 471 -75.14 -39.22 -31.85
CA VAL A 471 -75.31 -40.36 -30.90
C VAL A 471 -76.79 -40.57 -30.50
N LYS A 472 -77.74 -39.94 -31.19
CA LYS A 472 -79.20 -40.17 -31.01
C LYS A 472 -79.90 -40.61 -32.31
N ARG A 473 -79.42 -41.71 -32.92
CA ARG A 473 -80.13 -42.43 -34.01
C ARG A 473 -79.60 -43.86 -34.22
N ARG A 474 -79.80 -44.74 -33.24
CA ARG A 474 -79.68 -46.21 -33.38
C ARG A 474 -80.31 -46.94 -32.16
N LYS A 475 -81.63 -46.84 -32.01
CA LYS A 475 -82.43 -47.72 -31.13
C LYS A 475 -83.94 -47.65 -31.42
N VAL A 476 -84.36 -48.04 -32.63
CA VAL A 476 -85.70 -48.60 -32.92
C VAL A 476 -85.56 -49.53 -34.12
N GLU A 477 -85.55 -50.82 -33.86
CA GLU A 477 -86.28 -51.95 -34.51
C GLU A 477 -85.66 -53.26 -34.00
#